data_AF-A0A174TMB6-F1
#
_entry.id   AF-A0A174TMB6-F1
#
_cell.length_a   1.000
_cell.length_b   1.000
_cell.length_c   1.000
_cell.angle_alpha   90.00
_cell.angle_beta   90.00
_cell.angle_gamma   90.00
#
_symmetry.space_group_name_H-M   'P 1'
#
loop_
_entity.id
_entity.type
_entity.pdbx_description
1 polymer ?
#
loop_
_entity_poly.entity_id
_entity_poly.type
_entity_poly.pdbx_seq_one_letter_code
_entity_poly.pdbx_strand_id
1 'polypeptide(L)'
;MKNSFFSKFTPKEPKFFPLLKQLSDVLSASSVLLVESLEHDLPTERADYYKQIKDMEREGDRLTHLIFDELSTTFITPFDREDIHDLASCMDDVIDGINSSAKRIVIYNPRPISDSGKELSRLIHEEAINIGKAMDELETFRKNPKPLRNYCTQLHDIENQADDVYELFITKLFEEEKDCIELIKIKEIMHELEKTTDAAEHVGKILKNLIVKYS
;
A
#
# COMPACT_ATOMS: atom_id res chain seq x y z
N MET A 1 -11.91 30.19 -40.34
CA MET A 1 -12.40 28.90 -39.81
C MET A 1 -11.28 28.26 -38.99
N LYS A 2 -11.37 28.30 -37.66
CA LYS A 2 -10.40 27.61 -36.79
C LYS A 2 -10.74 26.12 -36.79
N ASN A 3 -9.80 25.28 -37.21
CA ASN A 3 -10.00 23.83 -37.32
C ASN A 3 -10.25 23.19 -35.94
N SER A 4 -11.53 23.06 -35.58
CA SER A 4 -12.06 22.41 -34.37
C SER A 4 -11.72 20.92 -34.26
N PHE A 5 -11.05 20.34 -35.26
CA PHE A 5 -10.69 18.93 -35.28
C PHE A 5 -9.43 18.64 -34.43
N PHE A 6 -8.48 19.58 -34.38
CA PHE A 6 -7.20 19.38 -33.66
C PHE A 6 -7.28 19.58 -32.15
N SER A 7 -8.29 20.30 -31.63
CA SER A 7 -8.51 20.42 -30.18
C SER A 7 -8.99 19.12 -29.52
N LYS A 8 -9.42 18.14 -30.31
CA LYS A 8 -9.67 16.75 -29.85
C LYS A 8 -8.40 15.92 -29.73
N PHE A 9 -7.29 16.36 -30.32
CA PHE A 9 -6.00 15.65 -30.34
C PHE A 9 -4.95 16.28 -29.43
N THR A 10 -5.27 17.37 -28.73
CA THR A 10 -4.42 17.89 -27.67
C THR A 10 -4.36 16.88 -26.53
N PRO A 11 -3.18 16.34 -26.16
CA PRO A 11 -3.04 15.51 -24.99
C PRO A 11 -3.52 16.32 -23.80
N LYS A 12 -4.59 15.85 -23.13
CA LYS A 12 -4.85 16.31 -21.77
C LYS A 12 -3.61 15.91 -20.97
N GLU A 13 -3.13 16.79 -20.09
CA GLU A 13 -2.00 16.50 -19.18
C GLU A 13 -2.14 15.08 -18.62
N PRO A 14 -1.03 14.33 -18.43
CA PRO A 14 -1.08 12.92 -18.06
C PRO A 14 -1.70 12.77 -16.66
N LYS A 15 -3.03 12.68 -16.61
CA LYS A 15 -3.84 12.63 -15.39
C LYS A 15 -3.48 11.45 -14.48
N PHE A 16 -2.90 10.40 -15.05
CA PHE A 16 -2.58 9.17 -14.33
C PHE A 16 -1.48 9.36 -13.30
N PHE A 17 -0.42 10.15 -13.55
CA PHE A 17 0.63 10.35 -12.54
C PHE A 17 0.10 11.09 -11.30
N PRO A 18 -0.64 12.20 -11.43
CA PRO A 18 -1.25 12.85 -10.27
C PRO A 18 -2.25 11.97 -9.51
N LEU A 19 -2.99 11.09 -10.20
CA LEU A 19 -3.93 10.17 -9.55
C LEU A 19 -3.22 9.05 -8.79
N LEU A 20 -2.21 8.42 -9.40
CA LEU A 20 -1.36 7.42 -8.74
C LEU A 20 -0.63 8.02 -7.54
N LYS A 21 -0.16 9.27 -7.66
CA LYS A 21 0.45 10.00 -6.53
C LYS A 21 -0.55 10.23 -5.40
N GLN A 22 -1.75 10.71 -5.70
CA GLN A 22 -2.82 10.88 -4.69
C GLN A 22 -3.16 9.57 -4.00
N LEU A 23 -3.25 8.46 -4.74
CA LEU A 23 -3.49 7.14 -4.15
C LEU A 23 -2.34 6.74 -3.21
N SER A 24 -1.08 6.99 -3.59
CA SER A 24 0.07 6.76 -2.71
C SER A 24 0.10 7.66 -1.46
N ASP A 25 -0.47 8.87 -1.56
CA ASP A 25 -0.61 9.79 -0.42
C ASP A 25 -1.68 9.26 0.56
N VAL A 26 -2.78 8.69 0.05
CA VAL A 26 -3.81 8.01 0.86
C VAL A 26 -3.22 6.77 1.55
N LEU A 27 -2.43 5.97 0.83
CA LEU A 27 -1.69 4.85 1.41
C LEU A 27 -0.76 5.31 2.54
N SER A 28 0.02 6.37 2.31
CA SER A 28 0.90 6.95 3.33
C SER A 28 0.12 7.42 4.55
N ALA A 29 -0.99 8.14 4.38
CA ALA A 29 -1.84 8.58 5.49
C ALA A 29 -2.45 7.41 6.27
N SER A 30 -2.89 6.36 5.57
CA SER A 30 -3.44 5.14 6.17
C SER A 30 -2.39 4.43 7.03
N SER A 31 -1.16 4.33 6.53
CA SER A 31 -0.05 3.69 7.27
C SER A 31 0.32 4.44 8.55
N VAL A 32 0.28 5.78 8.54
CA VAL A 32 0.51 6.60 9.74
C VAL A 32 -0.57 6.32 10.79
N LEU A 33 -1.84 6.31 10.38
CA LEU A 33 -2.95 5.98 11.29
C LEU A 33 -2.82 4.58 11.87
N LEU A 34 -2.35 3.60 11.09
CA LEU A 34 -2.11 2.25 11.59
C LEU A 34 -1.04 2.25 12.69
N VAL A 35 0.13 2.84 12.42
CA VAL A 35 1.23 2.97 13.40
C VAL A 35 0.75 3.62 14.69
N GLU A 36 0.02 4.73 14.59
CA GLU A 36 -0.53 5.43 15.75
C GLU A 36 -1.54 4.54 16.51
N SER A 37 -2.42 3.82 15.80
CA SER A 37 -3.45 2.97 16.42
C SER A 37 -2.88 1.87 17.31
N LEU A 38 -1.70 1.36 16.99
CA LEU A 38 -1.02 0.27 17.70
C LEU A 38 -0.42 0.73 19.04
N GLU A 39 -0.37 2.03 19.30
CA GLU A 39 0.02 2.60 20.59
C GLU A 39 -1.15 2.70 21.59
N HIS A 40 -2.37 2.34 21.18
CA HIS A 40 -3.56 2.41 22.01
C HIS A 40 -4.20 1.03 22.25
N ASP A 41 -4.57 0.80 23.51
CA ASP A 41 -5.08 -0.50 23.96
C ASP A 41 -6.58 -0.52 24.23
N LEU A 42 -7.22 0.64 24.42
CA LEU A 42 -8.64 0.68 24.73
C LEU A 42 -9.48 0.40 23.47
N PRO A 43 -10.55 -0.41 23.58
CA PRO A 43 -11.42 -0.69 22.45
C PRO A 43 -12.03 0.55 21.79
N THR A 44 -12.28 1.61 22.57
CA THR A 44 -12.82 2.88 22.06
C THR A 44 -11.83 3.59 21.15
N GLU A 45 -10.55 3.65 21.55
CA GLU A 45 -9.49 4.28 20.76
C GLU A 45 -9.22 3.48 19.49
N ARG A 46 -9.12 2.15 19.60
CA ARG A 46 -8.97 1.23 18.46
C ARG A 46 -10.12 1.39 17.44
N ALA A 47 -11.35 1.55 17.92
CA ALA A 47 -12.52 1.79 17.06
C ALA A 47 -12.46 3.15 16.34
N ASP A 48 -11.97 4.19 17.02
CA ASP A 48 -11.82 5.53 16.43
C ASP A 48 -10.74 5.55 15.35
N TYR A 49 -9.60 4.88 15.54
CA TYR A 49 -8.58 4.72 14.49
C TYR A 49 -9.08 3.88 13.33
N TYR A 50 -9.74 2.75 13.60
CA TYR A 50 -10.33 1.93 12.53
C TYR A 50 -11.31 2.72 11.68
N LYS A 51 -12.14 3.60 12.28
CA LYS A 51 -13.04 4.47 11.52
C LYS A 51 -12.28 5.41 10.58
N GLN A 52 -11.21 6.04 11.06
CA GLN A 52 -10.38 6.94 10.25
C GLN A 52 -9.69 6.19 9.11
N ILE A 53 -9.12 5.02 9.40
CA ILE A 53 -8.50 4.15 8.39
C ILE A 53 -9.54 3.70 7.35
N LYS A 54 -10.76 3.36 7.78
CA LYS A 54 -11.85 2.98 6.87
C LYS A 54 -12.28 4.14 5.97
N ASP A 55 -12.18 5.38 6.44
CA ASP A 55 -12.44 6.55 5.61
C ASP A 55 -11.31 6.79 4.59
N MET A 56 -10.06 6.43 4.92
CA MET A 56 -8.96 6.40 3.94
C MET A 56 -9.11 5.29 2.91
N GLU A 57 -9.50 4.09 3.32
CA GLU A 57 -9.78 2.99 2.40
C GLU A 57 -10.86 3.35 1.37
N ARG A 58 -11.96 3.98 1.80
CA ARG A 58 -12.99 4.47 0.88
C ARG A 58 -12.47 5.50 -0.12
N GLU A 59 -11.53 6.34 0.29
CA GLU A 59 -10.91 7.32 -0.61
C GLU A 59 -9.92 6.65 -1.57
N GLY A 60 -9.18 5.63 -1.11
CA GLY A 60 -8.36 4.73 -1.93
C GLY A 60 -9.19 4.08 -3.03
N ASP A 61 -10.23 3.33 -2.64
CA ASP A 61 -11.21 2.70 -3.55
C ASP A 61 -11.71 3.69 -4.61
N ARG A 62 -12.11 4.90 -4.17
CA ARG A 62 -12.64 5.94 -5.05
C ARG A 62 -11.61 6.40 -6.08
N LEU A 63 -10.35 6.56 -5.68
CA LEU A 63 -9.25 6.93 -6.58
C LEU A 63 -8.89 5.78 -7.53
N THR A 64 -8.83 4.56 -7.03
CA THR A 64 -8.58 3.34 -7.81
C THR A 64 -9.63 3.18 -8.91
N HIS A 65 -10.92 3.26 -8.56
CA HIS A 65 -12.01 3.24 -9.54
C HIS A 65 -11.94 4.40 -10.53
N LEU A 66 -11.58 5.60 -10.09
CA LEU A 66 -11.39 6.75 -10.98
C LEU A 66 -10.26 6.52 -12.00
N ILE A 67 -9.15 5.89 -11.59
CA ILE A 67 -8.05 5.52 -12.49
C ILE A 67 -8.56 4.50 -13.53
N PHE A 68 -9.34 3.51 -13.12
CA PHE A 68 -9.91 2.51 -14.04
C PHE A 68 -10.89 3.12 -15.04
N ASP A 69 -11.76 4.03 -14.59
CA ASP A 69 -12.69 4.76 -15.45
C ASP A 69 -11.94 5.62 -16.48
N GLU A 70 -10.88 6.33 -16.06
CA GLU A 70 -10.04 7.11 -16.97
C GLU A 70 -9.27 6.19 -17.94
N LEU A 71 -8.79 5.02 -17.51
CA LEU A 71 -8.17 4.02 -18.40
C LEU A 71 -9.15 3.49 -19.45
N SER A 72 -10.42 3.29 -19.09
CA SER A 72 -11.46 2.76 -19.99
C SER A 72 -11.85 3.75 -21.09
N THR A 73 -11.72 5.05 -20.82
CA THR A 73 -12.13 6.13 -21.72
C THR A 73 -10.97 6.83 -22.41
N THR A 74 -9.74 6.60 -21.95
CA THR A 74 -8.52 7.23 -22.50
C THR A 74 -7.82 6.30 -23.48
N PHE A 75 -7.63 6.80 -24.72
CA PHE A 75 -6.95 6.05 -25.77
C PHE A 75 -5.42 6.09 -25.64
N ILE A 76 -4.85 7.23 -25.25
CA ILE A 76 -3.39 7.44 -25.14
C ILE A 76 -3.00 7.50 -23.66
N THR A 77 -2.22 6.52 -23.20
CA THR A 77 -1.69 6.44 -21.83
C THR A 77 -0.18 6.76 -21.81
N PRO A 78 0.36 7.25 -20.68
CA PRO A 78 1.77 7.63 -20.59
C PRO A 78 2.73 6.43 -20.69
N PHE A 79 2.29 5.27 -20.19
CA PHE A 79 2.90 3.95 -20.35
C PHE A 79 1.79 2.90 -20.47
N ASP A 80 2.16 1.61 -20.46
CA ASP A 80 1.22 0.51 -20.66
C ASP A 80 0.03 0.61 -19.69
N ARG A 81 -1.17 0.38 -20.22
CA ARG A 81 -2.41 0.51 -19.45
C ARG A 81 -2.56 -0.57 -18.39
N GLU A 82 -2.01 -1.76 -18.62
CA GLU A 82 -2.02 -2.86 -17.67
C GLU A 82 -1.15 -2.48 -16.47
N ASP A 83 0.03 -1.89 -16.71
CA ASP A 83 0.90 -1.41 -15.61
C ASP A 83 0.23 -0.29 -14.79
N ILE A 84 -0.54 0.63 -15.41
CA ILE A 84 -1.28 1.67 -14.66
C ILE A 84 -2.38 1.03 -13.80
N HIS A 85 -3.12 0.08 -14.38
CA HIS A 85 -4.16 -0.65 -13.70
C HIS A 85 -3.59 -1.42 -12.49
N ASP A 86 -2.52 -2.18 -12.71
CA ASP A 86 -1.92 -3.04 -11.70
C ASP A 86 -1.29 -2.22 -10.57
N LEU A 87 -0.66 -1.08 -10.88
CA LEU A 87 -0.17 -0.16 -9.85
C LEU A 87 -1.30 0.38 -8.98
N ALA A 88 -2.41 0.81 -9.59
CA ALA A 88 -3.55 1.30 -8.82
C ALA A 88 -4.17 0.19 -7.96
N SER A 89 -4.44 -0.98 -8.55
CA SER A 89 -5.01 -2.13 -7.84
C SER A 89 -4.12 -2.59 -6.68
N CYS A 90 -2.81 -2.74 -6.88
CA CYS A 90 -1.93 -3.22 -5.81
C CYS A 90 -1.72 -2.17 -4.72
N MET A 91 -1.69 -0.86 -5.02
CA MET A 91 -1.68 0.15 -3.95
C MET A 91 -2.98 0.12 -3.12
N ASP A 92 -4.11 -0.11 -3.77
CA ASP A 92 -5.41 -0.31 -3.12
C ASP A 92 -5.40 -1.54 -2.20
N ASP A 93 -4.85 -2.67 -2.68
CA ASP A 93 -4.70 -3.90 -1.88
C ASP A 93 -3.92 -3.66 -0.57
N VAL A 94 -2.90 -2.79 -0.58
CA VAL A 94 -2.15 -2.41 0.62
C VAL A 94 -3.01 -1.58 1.58
N ILE A 95 -3.78 -0.62 1.05
CA ILE A 95 -4.71 0.19 1.85
C ILE A 95 -5.77 -0.71 2.50
N ASP A 96 -6.28 -1.68 1.75
CA ASP A 96 -7.20 -2.71 2.22
C ASP A 96 -6.58 -3.60 3.30
N GLY A 97 -5.32 -3.99 3.14
CA GLY A 97 -4.55 -4.73 4.15
C GLY A 97 -4.43 -3.94 5.47
N ILE A 98 -4.13 -2.65 5.39
CA ILE A 98 -4.09 -1.74 6.55
C ILE A 98 -5.46 -1.67 7.24
N ASN A 99 -6.53 -1.48 6.46
CA ASN A 99 -7.90 -1.43 6.96
C ASN A 99 -8.34 -2.76 7.59
N SER A 100 -8.01 -3.89 6.97
CA SER A 100 -8.27 -5.24 7.48
C SER A 100 -7.51 -5.52 8.78
N SER A 101 -6.26 -5.05 8.89
CA SER A 101 -5.45 -5.15 10.10
C SER A 101 -6.09 -4.39 11.26
N ALA A 102 -6.46 -3.13 11.05
CA ALA A 102 -7.16 -2.31 12.05
C ALA A 102 -8.52 -2.93 12.44
N LYS A 103 -9.28 -3.43 11.46
CA LYS A 103 -10.55 -4.15 11.70
C LYS A 103 -10.34 -5.36 12.60
N ARG A 104 -9.32 -6.18 12.33
CA ARG A 104 -9.01 -7.39 13.12
C ARG A 104 -8.66 -7.04 14.56
N ILE A 105 -7.86 -5.99 14.78
CA ILE A 105 -7.56 -5.49 16.13
C ILE A 105 -8.85 -5.13 16.89
N VAL A 106 -9.79 -4.44 16.25
CA VAL A 106 -11.08 -4.07 16.86
C VAL A 106 -11.95 -5.30 17.17
N ILE A 107 -12.16 -6.19 16.21
CA ILE A 107 -13.12 -7.31 16.38
C ILE A 107 -12.57 -8.41 17.29
N TYR A 108 -11.26 -8.66 17.28
CA TYR A 108 -10.64 -9.67 18.13
C TYR A 108 -10.34 -9.15 19.53
N ASN A 109 -10.11 -7.85 19.66
CA ASN A 109 -9.75 -7.18 20.90
C ASN A 109 -8.65 -7.96 21.66
N PRO A 110 -7.42 -8.01 21.10
CA PRO A 110 -6.30 -8.68 21.73
C PRO A 110 -5.81 -7.91 22.95
N ARG A 111 -4.89 -8.51 23.70
CA ARG A 111 -4.01 -7.80 24.64
C ARG A 111 -3.23 -6.67 23.92
N PRO A 112 -2.45 -5.84 24.65
CA PRO A 112 -1.59 -4.85 24.00
C PRO A 112 -0.70 -5.47 22.93
N ILE A 113 -0.59 -4.81 21.78
CA ILE A 113 0.16 -5.33 20.64
C ILE A 113 1.66 -5.30 20.95
N SER A 114 2.34 -6.39 20.64
CA SER A 114 3.78 -6.56 20.89
C SER A 114 4.63 -5.64 20.01
N ASP A 115 5.90 -5.50 20.37
CA ASP A 115 6.87 -4.74 19.56
C ASP A 115 6.99 -5.27 18.13
N SER A 116 6.81 -6.57 17.91
CA SER A 116 6.79 -7.18 16.57
C SER A 116 5.63 -6.67 15.72
N GLY A 117 4.41 -6.60 16.27
CA GLY A 117 3.27 -6.06 15.52
C GLY A 117 3.42 -4.56 15.24
N LYS A 118 3.98 -3.81 16.19
CA LYS A 118 4.33 -2.40 16.01
C LYS A 118 5.42 -2.24 14.95
N GLU A 119 6.40 -3.13 14.91
CA GLU A 119 7.46 -3.12 13.89
C GLU A 119 6.89 -3.35 12.50
N LEU A 120 6.03 -4.35 12.30
CA LEU A 120 5.38 -4.57 11.01
C LEU A 120 4.64 -3.31 10.52
N SER A 121 3.94 -2.58 11.41
CA SER A 121 3.28 -1.33 11.00
C SER A 121 4.24 -0.22 10.59
N ARG A 122 5.43 -0.16 11.21
CA ARG A 122 6.47 0.79 10.82
C ARG A 122 7.08 0.42 9.47
N LEU A 123 7.25 -0.87 9.20
CA LEU A 123 7.71 -1.37 7.90
C LEU A 123 6.68 -1.06 6.81
N ILE A 124 5.39 -1.30 7.03
CA ILE A 124 4.30 -0.88 6.12
C ILE A 124 4.38 0.62 5.84
N HIS A 125 4.63 1.45 6.86
CA HIS A 125 4.80 2.89 6.68
C HIS A 125 6.05 3.23 5.85
N GLU A 126 7.18 2.57 6.09
CA GLU A 126 8.39 2.75 5.30
C GLU A 126 8.18 2.37 3.82
N GLU A 127 7.46 1.28 3.55
CA GLU A 127 7.06 0.88 2.20
C GLU A 127 6.17 1.91 1.54
N ALA A 128 5.16 2.43 2.26
CA ALA A 128 4.29 3.50 1.76
C ALA A 128 5.07 4.74 1.34
N ILE A 129 6.09 5.15 2.13
CA ILE A 129 6.97 6.26 1.79
C ILE A 129 7.80 5.95 0.53
N ASN A 130 8.31 4.73 0.38
CA ASN A 130 9.05 4.30 -0.80
C ASN A 130 8.18 4.24 -2.06
N ILE A 131 6.95 3.75 -1.94
CA ILE A 131 5.93 3.79 -3.01
C ILE A 131 5.63 5.24 -3.39
N GLY A 132 5.41 6.12 -2.43
CA GLY A 132 5.16 7.54 -2.67
C GLY A 132 6.29 8.21 -3.44
N LYS A 133 7.56 7.94 -3.09
CA LYS A 133 8.73 8.43 -3.83
C LYS A 133 8.86 7.79 -5.22
N ALA A 134 8.52 6.52 -5.35
CA ALA A 134 8.53 5.83 -6.64
C ALA A 134 7.50 6.42 -7.61
N MET A 135 6.33 6.86 -7.13
CA MET A 135 5.34 7.56 -7.95
C MET A 135 5.88 8.87 -8.54
N ASP A 136 6.75 9.59 -7.80
CA ASP A 136 7.38 10.83 -8.27
C ASP A 136 8.37 10.58 -9.44
N GLU A 137 8.89 9.36 -9.58
CA GLU A 137 9.84 8.99 -10.65
C GLU A 137 9.17 8.54 -11.95
N LEU A 138 7.84 8.37 -11.98
CA LEU A 138 7.11 7.85 -13.15
C LEU A 138 7.20 8.74 -14.40
N GLU A 139 7.47 10.04 -14.25
CA GLU A 139 7.69 10.94 -15.38
C GLU A 139 9.07 10.79 -16.02
N THR A 140 10.06 10.36 -15.24
CA THR A 140 11.49 10.48 -15.57
C THR A 140 12.19 9.14 -15.71
N PHE A 141 11.58 8.02 -15.26
CA PHE A 141 12.22 6.70 -15.20
C PHE A 141 12.80 6.23 -16.55
N ARG A 142 12.17 6.58 -17.68
CA ARG A 142 12.70 6.23 -19.02
C ARG A 142 14.05 6.89 -19.32
N LYS A 143 14.29 8.08 -18.78
CA LYS A 143 15.55 8.82 -18.95
C LYS A 143 16.59 8.37 -17.93
N ASN A 144 16.16 8.13 -16.70
CA ASN A 144 17.02 7.68 -15.60
C ASN A 144 16.26 6.69 -14.72
N PRO A 145 16.36 5.37 -14.98
CA PRO A 145 15.63 4.37 -14.20
C PRO A 145 16.26 4.06 -12.84
N LYS A 146 17.44 4.63 -12.54
CA LYS A 146 18.22 4.29 -11.34
C LYS A 146 17.48 4.62 -10.03
N PRO A 147 16.88 5.81 -9.84
CA PRO A 147 16.14 6.12 -8.61
C PRO A 147 14.98 5.15 -8.39
N LEU A 148 14.13 4.93 -9.42
CA LEU A 148 13.01 4.01 -9.35
C LEU A 148 13.46 2.57 -9.02
N ARG A 149 14.55 2.11 -9.64
CA ARG A 149 15.13 0.78 -9.35
C ARG A 149 15.58 0.66 -7.89
N ASN A 150 16.16 1.72 -7.32
CA ASN A 150 16.58 1.70 -5.92
C ASN A 150 15.38 1.58 -4.96
N TYR A 151 14.28 2.27 -5.22
CA TYR A 151 13.06 2.11 -4.42
C TYR A 151 12.47 0.70 -4.53
N CYS A 152 12.52 0.08 -5.71
CA CYS A 152 12.10 -1.32 -5.87
C CYS A 152 12.99 -2.28 -5.03
N THR A 153 14.29 -2.01 -4.93
CA THR A 153 15.19 -2.79 -4.07
C THR A 153 14.88 -2.55 -2.60
N GLN A 154 14.61 -1.31 -2.19
CA GLN A 154 14.26 -0.99 -0.81
C GLN A 154 12.96 -1.67 -0.37
N LEU A 155 11.92 -1.70 -1.22
CA LEU A 155 10.70 -2.44 -0.94
C LEU A 155 10.96 -3.93 -0.72
N HIS A 156 11.78 -4.53 -1.58
CA HIS A 156 12.19 -5.93 -1.41
C HIS A 156 12.95 -6.17 -0.10
N ASP A 157 13.88 -5.29 0.25
CA ASP A 157 14.66 -5.44 1.49
C ASP A 157 13.77 -5.28 2.74
N ILE A 158 12.76 -4.39 2.70
CA ILE A 158 11.81 -4.17 3.79
C ILE A 158 10.88 -5.37 3.97
N GLU A 159 10.36 -5.95 2.89
CA GLU A 159 9.50 -7.14 2.94
C GLU A 159 10.25 -8.34 3.53
N ASN A 160 11.49 -8.58 3.13
CA ASN A 160 12.31 -9.64 3.75
C ASN A 160 12.48 -9.41 5.28
N GLN A 161 12.63 -8.16 5.72
CA GLN A 161 12.67 -7.84 7.16
C GLN A 161 11.31 -8.07 7.84
N ALA A 162 10.20 -7.76 7.17
CA ALA A 162 8.86 -8.00 7.69
C ALA A 162 8.57 -9.49 7.86
N ASP A 163 8.95 -10.30 6.87
CA ASP A 163 8.87 -11.77 6.92
C ASP A 163 9.65 -12.33 8.11
N ASP A 164 10.91 -11.91 8.29
CA ASP A 164 11.74 -12.33 9.43
C ASP A 164 11.08 -12.00 10.79
N VAL A 165 10.49 -10.79 10.90
CA VAL A 165 9.76 -10.36 12.11
C VAL A 165 8.55 -11.25 12.35
N TYR A 166 7.77 -11.53 11.31
CA TYR A 166 6.58 -12.36 11.38
C TYR A 166 6.92 -13.83 11.73
N GLU A 167 7.86 -14.45 11.02
CA GLU A 167 8.25 -15.85 11.22
C GLU A 167 8.79 -16.08 12.64
N LEU A 168 9.66 -15.18 13.12
CA LEU A 168 10.20 -15.27 14.48
C LEU A 168 9.09 -15.08 15.54
N PHE A 169 8.15 -14.15 15.30
CA PHE A 169 7.01 -13.93 16.19
C PHE A 169 6.11 -15.17 16.25
N ILE A 170 5.74 -15.75 15.11
CA ILE A 170 4.90 -16.94 15.04
C ILE A 170 5.58 -18.13 15.72
N THR A 171 6.88 -18.34 15.48
CA THR A 171 7.64 -19.42 16.13
C THR A 171 7.53 -19.33 17.65
N LYS A 172 7.82 -18.16 18.23
CA LYS A 172 7.73 -17.93 19.68
C LYS A 172 6.29 -18.03 20.19
N LEU A 173 5.32 -17.50 19.46
CA LEU A 173 3.91 -17.54 19.83
C LEU A 173 3.45 -18.98 20.08
N PHE A 174 3.80 -19.90 19.18
CA PHE A 174 3.40 -21.31 19.29
C PHE A 174 4.20 -22.10 20.35
N GLU A 175 5.40 -21.66 20.70
CA GLU A 175 6.19 -22.25 21.78
C GLU A 175 5.71 -21.79 23.17
N GLU A 176 5.36 -20.51 23.31
CA GLU A 176 5.20 -19.84 24.60
C GLU A 176 3.74 -19.66 25.03
N GLU A 177 2.83 -19.25 24.13
CA GLU A 177 1.44 -18.95 24.49
C GLU A 177 0.65 -20.25 24.75
N LYS A 178 -0.11 -20.25 25.85
CA LYS A 178 -0.92 -21.41 26.29
C LYS A 178 -2.43 -21.13 26.20
N ASP A 179 -2.82 -19.86 26.16
CA ASP A 179 -4.17 -19.44 25.86
C ASP A 179 -4.41 -19.47 24.34
N CYS A 180 -5.08 -20.53 23.88
CA CYS A 180 -5.40 -20.72 22.48
C CYS A 180 -6.31 -19.61 21.91
N ILE A 181 -7.14 -18.97 22.75
CA ILE A 181 -8.00 -17.88 22.30
C ILE A 181 -7.15 -16.66 21.95
N GLU A 182 -6.22 -16.26 22.82
CA GLU A 182 -5.32 -15.14 22.51
C GLU A 182 -4.40 -15.47 21.33
N LEU A 183 -3.87 -16.70 21.28
CA LEU A 183 -3.04 -17.16 20.16
C LEU A 183 -3.75 -16.92 18.82
N ILE A 184 -5.03 -17.30 18.70
CA ILE A 184 -5.81 -17.08 17.47
C ILE A 184 -5.91 -15.60 17.15
N LYS A 185 -6.26 -14.75 18.13
CA LYS A 185 -6.42 -13.31 17.90
C LYS A 185 -5.15 -12.68 17.33
N ILE A 186 -4.02 -12.89 17.99
CA ILE A 186 -2.78 -12.22 17.62
C ILE A 186 -2.18 -12.81 16.34
N LYS A 187 -2.29 -14.14 16.13
CA LYS A 187 -1.89 -14.78 14.88
C LYS A 187 -2.63 -14.18 13.68
N GLU A 188 -3.95 -14.03 13.77
CA GLU A 188 -4.74 -13.50 12.64
C GLU A 188 -4.44 -12.02 12.35
N ILE A 189 -4.05 -11.23 13.35
CA ILE A 189 -3.62 -9.84 13.16
C ILE A 189 -2.23 -9.79 12.51
N MET A 190 -1.27 -10.54 13.04
CA MET A 190 0.11 -10.57 12.54
C MET A 190 0.19 -11.07 11.10
N HIS A 191 -0.61 -12.08 10.75
CA HIS A 191 -0.70 -12.57 9.38
C HIS A 191 -1.30 -11.53 8.43
N GLU A 192 -2.20 -10.66 8.87
CA GLU A 192 -2.68 -9.59 7.99
C GLU A 192 -1.65 -8.48 7.79
N LEU A 193 -0.89 -8.17 8.84
CA LEU A 193 0.20 -7.19 8.76
C LEU A 193 1.30 -7.65 7.79
N GLU A 194 1.73 -8.91 7.86
CA GLU A 194 2.71 -9.47 6.92
C GLU A 194 2.17 -9.56 5.49
N LYS A 195 0.92 -10.00 5.29
CA LYS A 195 0.30 -9.93 3.96
C LYS A 195 0.23 -8.52 3.38
N THR A 196 0.14 -7.51 4.24
CA THR A 196 0.12 -6.10 3.82
C THR A 196 1.50 -5.66 3.34
N THR A 197 2.59 -6.15 3.95
CA THR A 197 3.97 -5.87 3.47
C THR A 197 4.25 -6.58 2.15
N ASP A 198 3.85 -7.84 1.98
CA ASP A 198 3.96 -8.55 0.67
C ASP A 198 3.20 -7.82 -0.46
N ALA A 199 1.99 -7.33 -0.17
CA ALA A 199 1.23 -6.52 -1.13
C ALA A 199 1.98 -5.24 -1.55
N ALA A 200 2.67 -4.58 -0.60
CA ALA A 200 3.44 -3.37 -0.89
C ALA A 200 4.71 -3.69 -1.70
N GLU A 201 5.39 -4.79 -1.42
CA GLU A 201 6.51 -5.29 -2.23
C GLU A 201 6.07 -5.62 -3.66
N HIS A 202 4.85 -6.12 -3.85
CA HIS A 202 4.29 -6.39 -5.17
C HIS A 202 4.17 -5.13 -6.03
N VAL A 203 3.88 -3.96 -5.45
CA VAL A 203 3.97 -2.67 -6.16
C VAL A 203 5.39 -2.44 -6.70
N GLY A 204 6.42 -2.74 -5.89
CA GLY A 204 7.82 -2.71 -6.30
C GLY A 204 8.15 -3.67 -7.44
N LYS A 205 7.61 -4.89 -7.41
CA LYS A 205 7.75 -5.88 -8.50
C LYS A 205 7.15 -5.37 -9.82
N ILE A 206 5.97 -4.72 -9.78
CA ILE A 206 5.34 -4.10 -10.96
C ILE A 206 6.24 -2.99 -11.53
N LEU A 207 6.73 -2.08 -10.68
CA LEU A 207 7.62 -0.98 -11.09
C LEU A 207 8.95 -1.49 -11.68
N LYS A 208 9.51 -2.56 -11.11
CA LYS A 208 10.72 -3.21 -11.64
C LYS A 208 10.48 -3.79 -13.02
N ASN A 209 9.33 -4.43 -13.24
CA ASN A 209 8.94 -4.95 -14.55
C ASN A 209 8.67 -3.83 -15.55
N LEU A 210 8.07 -2.71 -15.12
CA LEU A 210 7.88 -1.52 -15.93
C LEU A 210 9.24 -0.98 -16.44
N ILE A 211 10.27 -0.93 -15.60
CA ILE A 211 11.63 -0.55 -16.03
C ILE A 211 12.16 -1.49 -17.13
N VAL A 212 11.93 -2.80 -17.01
CA VAL A 212 12.38 -3.80 -18.00
C VAL A 212 11.61 -3.66 -19.32
N LYS A 213 10.30 -3.38 -19.28
CA LYS A 213 9.47 -3.19 -20.49
C LYS A 213 9.92 -2.00 -21.34
N TYR A 214 10.50 -0.97 -20.71
CA TYR A 214 10.91 0.29 -21.36
C TYR A 214 12.43 0.50 -21.41
N SER A 215 13.22 -0.54 -21.17
CA SER A 215 14.69 -0.51 -21.25
C SER A 215 15.24 -0.56 -22.68
#